data_AF-G9KXP6-F1
#
_entry.id   AF-G9KXP6-F1
#
_cell.length_a   1.000
_cell.length_b   1.000
_cell.length_c   1.000
_cell.angle_alpha   90.00
_cell.angle_beta   90.00
_cell.angle_gamma   90.00
#
_symmetry.space_group_name_H-M   'P 1'
#
loop_
_entity.id
_entity.type
_entity.pdbx_description
1 polymer ?
#
loop_
_entity_poly.entity_id
_entity_poly.type
_entity_poly.pdbx_seq_one_letter_code
_entity_poly.pdbx_strand_id
1 'polypeptide(L)'
;DTGVIQYFYIEDWQFVNDYRHPVGVKKIFPDPNGTRLIFIDEKSDGFVYCPVNDATYEIPDFSPTIKGVLWENWPMDKGVFIAYDDDKVYTYVFHKDTIQGSKVILAGGTKVPFSHRPLLLFNGELTCQTQSGKINNIYLSTHKFLDSLKDVGPSELRQMLSQTLMLKRFSDAWEMCKLLNDHTAWNELARACLHHMEVEFAIRVYRTIRNVGMVMSLEQIKGIEDYNLLAGHLAMFTSDFNLAQDLYQDLYLASSCPIAALEMRRDLQHWDSALQLAKRLAPDQIPFISKEYAIQLEFTGDYVNALAHYEKGITGDQKEHDEVCLAGVAQMSIRMGDIRRGVNQALKHPSRVLKRDCGAILENMKQFSEAAQLYEKGLYYDKAASVYIRCKNWAKVGELLPRVSSPKIHLQPKRKKPMEDTKKLLWLMRMRNSGTVSSASIWITSTILRRLSVLSERPSLWMAPKW
;
A
#
# COMPACT_ATOMS: atom_id res chain seq x y z
N ASP A 1 7.27 -39.17 -33.57
CA ASP A 1 6.15 -38.95 -34.52
C ASP A 1 4.92 -38.23 -33.97
N THR A 2 4.17 -38.70 -32.95
CA THR A 2 2.85 -38.06 -32.62
C THR A 2 2.84 -37.04 -31.47
N GLY A 3 3.91 -36.92 -30.67
CA GLY A 3 4.00 -35.96 -29.56
C GLY A 3 3.05 -36.24 -28.39
N VAL A 4 2.37 -37.39 -28.40
CA VAL A 4 1.34 -37.75 -27.43
C VAL A 4 1.97 -38.47 -26.22
N ILE A 5 1.59 -38.06 -25.02
CA ILE A 5 1.96 -38.67 -23.74
C ILE A 5 0.68 -39.07 -23.02
N GLN A 6 0.53 -40.36 -22.72
CA GLN A 6 -0.68 -40.90 -22.08
C GLN A 6 -0.35 -41.52 -20.73
N TYR A 7 -1.16 -41.22 -19.73
CA TYR A 7 -1.15 -41.88 -18.44
C TYR A 7 -2.18 -43.00 -18.46
N PHE A 8 -1.71 -44.22 -18.23
CA PHE A 8 -2.55 -45.41 -18.19
C PHE A 8 -2.64 -45.93 -16.75
N TYR A 9 -3.87 -46.00 -16.23
CA TYR A 9 -4.13 -46.57 -14.92
C TYR A 9 -4.35 -48.08 -15.05
N ILE A 10 -3.44 -48.84 -14.44
CA ILE A 10 -3.37 -50.29 -14.61
C ILE A 10 -4.55 -51.00 -13.95
N GLU A 11 -5.03 -50.52 -12.79
CA GLU A 11 -6.08 -51.21 -12.02
C GLU A 11 -7.43 -51.21 -12.75
N ASP A 12 -7.84 -50.06 -13.31
CA ASP A 12 -9.09 -49.95 -14.07
C ASP A 12 -8.89 -50.15 -15.59
N TRP A 13 -7.66 -50.43 -16.02
CA TRP A 13 -7.31 -50.63 -17.43
C TRP A 13 -7.75 -49.48 -18.36
N GLN A 14 -7.57 -48.23 -17.93
CA GLN A 14 -8.04 -47.05 -18.65
C GLN A 14 -7.00 -45.94 -18.73
N PHE A 15 -7.10 -45.12 -19.78
CA PHE A 15 -6.34 -43.88 -19.86
C PHE A 15 -6.95 -42.83 -18.93
N VAL A 16 -6.13 -42.26 -18.05
CA VAL A 16 -6.57 -41.23 -17.08
C VAL A 16 -6.19 -39.82 -17.52
N ASN A 17 -5.17 -39.67 -18.36
CA ASN A 17 -4.77 -38.39 -18.91
C ASN A 17 -4.11 -38.58 -20.28
N ASP A 18 -4.33 -37.62 -21.18
CA ASP A 18 -3.76 -37.57 -22.52
C ASP A 18 -3.28 -36.14 -22.79
N TYR A 19 -1.96 -35.99 -22.96
CA TYR A 19 -1.32 -34.72 -23.28
C TYR A 19 -0.68 -34.78 -24.66
N ARG A 20 -0.82 -33.70 -25.43
CA ARG A 20 -0.27 -33.60 -26.78
C ARG A 20 0.71 -32.44 -26.92
N HIS A 21 1.98 -32.78 -26.99
CA HIS A 21 3.04 -31.83 -27.30
C HIS A 21 3.07 -31.50 -28.81
N PRO A 22 3.36 -30.25 -29.22
CA PRO A 22 3.44 -29.89 -30.64
C PRO A 22 4.55 -30.62 -31.41
N VAL A 23 5.58 -31.09 -30.73
CA VAL A 23 6.74 -31.80 -31.30
C VAL A 23 6.70 -33.27 -30.85
N GLY A 24 7.23 -34.19 -31.66
CA GLY A 24 7.36 -35.59 -31.28
C GLY A 24 8.20 -35.77 -30.01
N VAL A 25 7.85 -36.75 -29.18
CA VAL A 25 8.57 -37.08 -27.94
C VAL A 25 9.55 -38.23 -28.19
N LYS A 26 10.82 -38.04 -27.82
CA LYS A 26 11.91 -38.99 -28.03
C LYS A 26 12.17 -39.88 -26.81
N LYS A 27 12.11 -39.31 -25.61
CA LYS A 27 12.37 -40.01 -24.33
C LYS A 27 11.49 -39.45 -23.22
N ILE A 28 11.16 -40.30 -22.25
CA ILE A 28 10.39 -39.93 -21.05
C ILE A 28 11.06 -40.49 -19.79
N PHE A 29 10.93 -39.75 -18.68
CA PHE A 29 11.56 -40.03 -17.39
C PHE A 29 10.58 -39.65 -16.26
N PRO A 30 9.76 -40.59 -15.76
CA PRO A 30 8.82 -40.31 -14.67
C PRO A 30 9.54 -40.12 -13.33
N ASP A 31 8.97 -39.29 -12.45
CA ASP A 31 9.44 -39.17 -11.07
C ASP A 31 9.10 -40.45 -10.27
N PRO A 32 9.77 -40.72 -9.13
CA PRO A 32 9.53 -41.94 -8.35
C PRO A 32 8.09 -42.12 -7.88
N ASN A 33 7.33 -41.03 -7.74
CA ASN A 33 5.91 -41.06 -7.34
C ASN A 33 4.95 -41.15 -8.53
N GLY A 34 5.42 -41.04 -9.78
CA GLY A 34 4.59 -40.98 -10.99
C GLY A 34 3.70 -39.74 -11.09
N THR A 35 3.91 -38.73 -10.25
CA THR A 35 3.13 -37.48 -10.23
C THR A 35 3.59 -36.46 -11.25
N ARG A 36 4.81 -36.62 -11.78
CA ARG A 36 5.47 -35.75 -12.76
C ARG A 36 6.30 -36.59 -13.70
N LEU A 37 6.57 -36.06 -14.89
CA LEU A 37 7.56 -36.66 -15.78
C LEU A 37 8.40 -35.60 -16.45
N ILE A 38 9.61 -35.97 -16.85
CA ILE A 38 10.40 -35.21 -17.79
C ILE A 38 10.34 -35.89 -19.14
N PHE A 39 10.17 -35.14 -20.20
CA PHE A 39 10.29 -35.66 -21.55
C PHE A 39 11.28 -34.81 -22.36
N ILE A 40 11.91 -35.46 -23.35
CA ILE A 40 12.79 -34.82 -24.32
C ILE A 40 12.11 -34.95 -25.68
N ASP A 41 11.94 -33.82 -26.37
CA ASP A 41 11.31 -33.79 -27.68
C ASP A 41 12.29 -34.18 -28.81
N GLU A 42 11.80 -34.19 -30.06
CA GLU A 42 12.63 -34.47 -31.24
C GLU A 42 13.62 -33.35 -31.58
N LYS A 43 13.41 -32.13 -31.08
CA LYS A 43 14.37 -31.02 -31.19
C LYS A 43 15.47 -31.11 -30.14
N SER A 44 15.39 -32.08 -29.23
CA SER A 44 16.25 -32.26 -28.06
C SER A 44 16.04 -31.21 -26.97
N ASP A 45 14.88 -30.56 -26.95
CA ASP A 45 14.45 -29.67 -25.87
C ASP A 45 13.82 -30.50 -24.73
N GLY A 46 14.07 -30.09 -23.49
CA GLY A 46 13.63 -30.79 -22.29
C GLY A 46 12.47 -30.08 -21.60
N PHE A 47 11.47 -30.85 -21.16
CA PHE A 47 10.28 -30.31 -20.48
C PHE A 47 9.93 -31.13 -19.24
N VAL A 48 9.50 -30.47 -18.17
CA VAL A 48 8.81 -31.06 -17.02
C VAL A 48 7.31 -30.97 -17.25
N TYR A 49 6.62 -32.11 -17.26
CA TYR A 49 5.16 -32.21 -17.37
C TYR A 49 4.53 -32.59 -16.03
N CYS A 50 3.51 -31.81 -15.66
CA CYS A 50 2.68 -32.02 -14.49
C CYS A 50 1.29 -32.48 -14.92
N PRO A 51 0.97 -33.79 -14.90
CA PRO A 51 -0.33 -34.32 -15.31
C PRO A 51 -1.51 -33.84 -14.47
N VAL A 52 -1.28 -33.33 -13.25
CA VAL A 52 -2.35 -32.90 -12.34
C VAL A 52 -3.03 -31.60 -12.82
N ASN A 53 -2.27 -30.70 -13.43
CA ASN A 53 -2.75 -29.41 -13.93
C ASN A 53 -2.54 -29.22 -15.43
N ASP A 54 -2.19 -30.31 -16.14
CA ASP A 54 -1.90 -30.35 -17.57
C ASP A 54 -0.89 -29.26 -18.03
N ALA A 55 0.08 -28.95 -17.15
CA ALA A 55 1.05 -27.88 -17.38
C ALA A 55 2.42 -28.44 -17.74
N THR A 56 3.08 -27.79 -18.71
CA THR A 56 4.47 -28.07 -19.09
C THR A 56 5.40 -26.90 -18.83
N TYR A 57 6.57 -27.21 -18.30
CA TYR A 57 7.62 -26.24 -17.99
C TYR A 57 8.88 -26.59 -18.75
N GLU A 58 9.37 -25.65 -19.56
CA GLU A 58 10.63 -25.80 -20.28
C GLU A 58 11.82 -25.83 -19.31
N ILE A 59 12.78 -26.72 -19.58
CA ILE A 59 14.01 -26.83 -18.82
C ILE A 59 15.02 -25.83 -19.41
N PRO A 60 15.47 -24.82 -18.64
CA PRO A 60 16.39 -23.81 -19.17
C PRO A 60 17.78 -24.42 -19.47
N ASP A 61 18.47 -23.85 -20.45
CA ASP A 61 19.85 -24.21 -20.82
C ASP A 61 20.05 -25.72 -21.06
N PHE A 62 19.04 -26.40 -21.62
CA PHE A 62 19.08 -27.84 -21.85
C PHE A 62 19.93 -28.17 -23.08
N SER A 63 21.03 -28.92 -22.87
CA SER A 63 21.94 -29.29 -23.96
C SER A 63 21.38 -30.41 -24.84
N PRO A 64 21.49 -30.33 -26.18
CA PRO A 64 21.01 -31.38 -27.08
C PRO A 64 21.81 -32.69 -26.98
N THR A 65 22.97 -32.67 -26.32
CA THR A 65 23.83 -33.84 -26.10
C THR A 65 23.37 -34.72 -24.94
N ILE A 66 22.39 -34.26 -24.14
CA ILE A 66 21.91 -34.98 -22.95
C ILE A 66 21.41 -36.38 -23.31
N LYS A 67 21.98 -37.38 -22.63
CA LYS A 67 21.70 -38.79 -22.86
C LYS A 67 20.51 -39.29 -22.06
N GLY A 68 20.33 -38.76 -20.86
CA GLY A 68 19.22 -39.12 -20.01
C GLY A 68 19.07 -38.21 -18.80
N VAL A 69 18.02 -38.49 -18.04
CA VAL A 69 17.63 -37.75 -16.85
C VAL A 69 17.41 -38.74 -15.71
N LEU A 70 17.78 -38.34 -14.50
CA LEU A 70 17.49 -39.09 -13.27
C LEU A 70 16.88 -38.15 -12.23
N TRP A 71 15.78 -38.59 -11.63
CA TRP A 71 15.17 -37.90 -10.50
C TRP A 71 15.88 -38.25 -9.20
N GLU A 72 15.88 -37.31 -8.27
CA GLU A 72 16.29 -37.53 -6.88
C GLU A 72 15.30 -38.45 -6.17
N ASN A 73 15.82 -39.46 -5.47
CA ASN A 73 15.02 -40.45 -4.74
C ASN A 73 14.91 -40.14 -3.25
N TRP A 74 15.67 -39.15 -2.75
CA TRP A 74 15.58 -38.70 -1.38
C TRP A 74 14.22 -38.02 -1.10
N PRO A 75 13.45 -38.49 -0.10
CA PRO A 75 12.09 -37.99 0.14
C PRO A 75 11.98 -36.49 0.45
N MET A 76 13.07 -35.86 0.93
CA MET A 76 13.07 -34.45 1.30
C MET A 76 13.35 -33.53 0.11
N ASP A 77 14.02 -34.01 -0.94
CA ASP A 77 14.47 -33.22 -2.09
C ASP A 77 13.54 -33.46 -3.30
N LYS A 78 12.23 -33.32 -3.07
CA LYS A 78 11.22 -33.51 -4.12
C LYS A 78 11.36 -32.46 -5.21
N GLY A 79 11.43 -32.91 -6.47
CA GLY A 79 11.53 -32.03 -7.63
C GLY A 79 12.96 -31.70 -8.05
N VAL A 80 13.98 -32.24 -7.36
CA VAL A 80 15.36 -32.21 -7.84
C VAL A 80 15.58 -33.33 -8.85
N PHE A 81 16.24 -33.01 -9.95
CA PHE A 81 16.66 -34.00 -10.94
C PHE A 81 17.98 -33.59 -11.58
N ILE A 82 18.61 -34.55 -12.24
CA ILE A 82 19.81 -34.31 -13.02
C ILE A 82 19.58 -34.68 -14.48
N ALA A 83 20.19 -33.92 -15.37
CA ALA A 83 20.34 -34.27 -16.76
C ALA A 83 21.82 -34.51 -17.06
N TYR A 84 22.16 -35.63 -17.68
CA TYR A 84 23.55 -36.04 -17.84
C TYR A 84 23.95 -36.24 -19.30
N ASP A 85 25.20 -35.92 -19.56
CA ASP A 85 25.93 -36.17 -20.79
C ASP A 85 27.10 -37.13 -20.51
N ASP A 86 28.04 -37.27 -21.43
CA ASP A 86 29.19 -38.16 -21.32
C ASP A 86 30.21 -37.77 -20.24
N ASP A 87 30.37 -36.48 -19.97
CA ASP A 87 31.40 -35.93 -19.08
C ASP A 87 30.86 -34.94 -18.04
N LYS A 88 29.56 -34.64 -18.07
CA LYS A 88 28.91 -33.63 -17.22
C LYS A 88 27.52 -34.03 -16.80
N VAL A 89 27.14 -33.53 -15.63
CA VAL A 89 25.81 -33.67 -15.06
C VAL A 89 25.33 -32.29 -14.65
N TYR A 90 24.13 -31.93 -15.06
CA TYR A 90 23.46 -30.67 -14.74
C TYR A 90 22.36 -30.94 -13.72
N THR A 91 22.42 -30.28 -12.57
CA THR A 91 21.40 -30.38 -11.52
C THR A 91 20.35 -29.32 -11.73
N TYR A 92 19.11 -29.74 -11.85
CA TYR A 92 17.94 -28.89 -11.98
C TYR A 92 17.02 -29.05 -10.77
N VAL A 93 16.27 -27.99 -10.48
CA VAL A 93 15.26 -28.00 -9.42
C VAL A 93 13.96 -27.50 -10.00
N PHE A 94 12.91 -28.31 -9.88
CA PHE A 94 11.56 -27.90 -10.18
C PHE A 94 10.94 -27.26 -8.94
N HIS A 95 10.90 -25.94 -8.94
CA HIS A 95 10.18 -25.18 -7.93
C HIS A 95 8.69 -25.19 -8.25
N LYS A 96 7.97 -26.14 -7.66
CA LYS A 96 6.52 -26.27 -7.83
C LYS A 96 5.79 -25.03 -7.32
N ASP A 97 6.08 -24.63 -6.09
CA ASP A 97 5.33 -23.60 -5.38
C ASP A 97 6.26 -22.39 -5.16
N THR A 98 6.07 -21.33 -5.95
CA THR A 98 6.73 -20.03 -5.75
C THR A 98 5.78 -18.86 -5.96
N ILE A 99 6.14 -17.70 -5.41
CA ILE A 99 5.41 -16.44 -5.64
C ILE A 99 5.19 -16.15 -7.14
N GLN A 100 6.14 -16.52 -8.01
CA GLN A 100 6.09 -16.27 -9.45
C GLN A 100 5.42 -17.40 -10.25
N GLY A 101 4.90 -18.42 -9.57
CA GLY A 101 4.43 -19.65 -10.19
C GLY A 101 5.50 -20.73 -10.29
N SER A 102 5.13 -21.88 -10.84
CA SER A 102 6.05 -23.01 -10.96
C SER A 102 7.11 -22.76 -12.03
N LYS A 103 8.37 -23.10 -11.75
CA LYS A 103 9.48 -22.96 -12.72
C LYS A 103 10.57 -24.00 -12.50
N VAL A 104 11.31 -24.29 -13.56
CA VAL A 104 12.54 -25.10 -13.49
C VAL A 104 13.73 -24.16 -13.47
N ILE A 105 14.68 -24.40 -12.56
CA ILE A 105 15.94 -23.65 -12.49
C ILE A 105 17.14 -24.58 -12.59
N LEU A 106 18.23 -24.10 -13.20
CA LEU A 106 19.52 -24.76 -13.19
C LEU A 106 20.25 -24.40 -11.88
N ALA A 107 20.50 -25.39 -11.02
CA ALA A 107 21.22 -25.19 -9.77
C ALA A 107 22.75 -25.25 -9.95
N GLY A 108 23.24 -26.00 -10.92
CA GLY A 108 24.67 -26.06 -11.24
C GLY A 108 25.07 -27.30 -12.04
N GLY A 109 26.35 -27.35 -12.44
CA GLY A 109 26.93 -28.46 -13.19
C GLY A 109 28.07 -29.15 -12.44
N THR A 110 28.09 -30.47 -12.44
CA THR A 110 29.14 -31.32 -11.89
C THR A 110 29.86 -32.05 -13.03
N LYS A 111 31.19 -32.03 -13.05
CA LYS A 111 31.98 -32.83 -14.00
C LYS A 111 32.02 -34.28 -13.51
N VAL A 112 31.77 -35.20 -14.42
CA VAL A 112 31.78 -36.65 -14.15
C VAL A 112 32.82 -37.31 -15.05
N PRO A 113 33.54 -38.35 -14.59
CA PRO A 113 34.49 -39.05 -15.44
C PRO A 113 33.81 -39.56 -16.70
N PHE A 114 34.50 -39.41 -17.84
CA PHE A 114 33.97 -39.77 -19.15
C PHE A 114 33.40 -41.19 -19.14
N SER A 115 32.22 -41.38 -19.75
CA SER A 115 31.52 -42.66 -19.94
C SER A 115 31.06 -43.40 -18.67
N HIS A 116 31.05 -42.73 -17.52
CA HIS A 116 30.35 -43.23 -16.35
C HIS A 116 28.85 -43.08 -16.56
N ARG A 117 28.09 -44.18 -16.46
CA ARG A 117 26.63 -44.17 -16.65
C ARG A 117 25.93 -43.94 -15.32
N PRO A 118 25.19 -42.84 -15.12
CA PRO A 118 24.39 -42.63 -13.92
C PRO A 118 23.31 -43.71 -13.75
N LEU A 119 23.17 -44.24 -12.53
CA LEU A 119 22.18 -45.26 -12.18
C LEU A 119 21.16 -44.77 -11.13
N LEU A 120 21.65 -44.14 -10.07
CA LEU A 120 20.84 -43.70 -8.93
C LEU A 120 21.34 -42.35 -8.44
N LEU A 121 20.41 -41.44 -8.17
CA LEU A 121 20.66 -40.21 -7.43
C LEU A 121 19.94 -40.32 -6.08
N PHE A 122 20.70 -40.18 -4.99
CA PHE A 122 20.18 -40.24 -3.63
C PHE A 122 20.89 -39.22 -2.73
N ASN A 123 20.15 -38.23 -2.21
CA ASN A 123 20.63 -37.19 -1.30
C ASN A 123 21.91 -36.50 -1.84
N GLY A 124 21.92 -36.16 -3.13
CA GLY A 124 23.08 -35.52 -3.78
C GLY A 124 24.26 -36.44 -4.09
N GLU A 125 24.20 -37.73 -3.75
CA GLU A 125 25.16 -38.75 -4.14
C GLU A 125 24.71 -39.43 -5.44
N LEU A 126 25.56 -39.36 -6.46
CA LEU A 126 25.32 -39.95 -7.76
C LEU A 126 26.08 -41.27 -7.89
N THR A 127 25.33 -42.37 -7.86
CA THR A 127 25.84 -43.71 -8.13
C THR A 127 25.95 -43.93 -9.63
N CYS A 128 27.18 -44.11 -10.12
CA CYS A 128 27.49 -44.34 -11.52
C CYS A 128 28.08 -45.74 -11.75
N GLN A 129 27.74 -46.34 -12.89
CA GLN A 129 28.43 -47.52 -13.40
C GLN A 129 29.63 -47.11 -14.24
N THR A 130 30.80 -47.62 -13.89
CA THR A 130 32.03 -47.50 -14.68
C THR A 130 31.99 -48.41 -15.91
N GLN A 131 32.85 -48.17 -16.90
CA GLN A 131 33.03 -49.07 -18.06
C GLN A 131 33.36 -50.52 -17.65
N SER A 132 34.02 -50.69 -16.49
CA SER A 132 34.38 -52.01 -15.95
C SER A 132 33.20 -52.77 -15.32
N GLY A 133 32.00 -52.18 -15.30
CA GLY A 133 30.81 -52.73 -14.63
C GLY A 133 30.76 -52.47 -13.12
N LYS A 134 31.86 -51.99 -12.51
CA LYS A 134 31.88 -51.57 -11.10
C LYS A 134 31.08 -50.30 -10.88
N ILE A 135 30.58 -50.14 -9.66
CA ILE A 135 29.85 -48.97 -9.21
C ILE A 135 30.82 -47.99 -8.53
N ASN A 136 30.67 -46.70 -8.81
CA ASN A 136 31.38 -45.62 -8.14
C ASN A 136 30.39 -44.52 -7.76
N ASN A 137 30.61 -43.89 -6.61
CA ASN A 137 29.76 -42.80 -6.14
C ASN A 137 30.47 -41.46 -6.29
N ILE A 138 29.71 -40.45 -6.74
CA ILE A 138 30.21 -39.10 -6.98
C ILE A 138 29.23 -38.13 -6.32
N TYR A 139 29.74 -37.26 -5.45
CA TYR A 139 28.92 -36.20 -4.87
C TYR A 139 28.76 -35.04 -5.86
N LEU A 140 27.52 -34.57 -6.01
CA LEU A 140 27.22 -33.42 -6.85
C LEU A 140 27.83 -32.15 -6.24
N SER A 141 28.37 -31.27 -7.09
CA SER A 141 28.96 -30.00 -6.64
C SER A 141 27.96 -29.04 -6.00
N THR A 142 26.67 -29.25 -6.25
CA THR A 142 25.56 -28.51 -5.64
C THR A 142 25.25 -28.97 -4.21
N HIS A 143 25.76 -30.14 -3.79
CA HIS A 143 25.50 -30.77 -2.50
C HIS A 143 26.72 -30.79 -1.55
N LYS A 144 27.72 -29.94 -1.82
CA LYS A 144 28.93 -29.81 -0.98
C LYS A 144 28.63 -29.47 0.49
N PHE A 145 27.45 -28.93 0.77
CA PHE A 145 26.99 -28.65 2.13
C PHE A 145 26.75 -29.87 3.00
N LEU A 146 26.72 -31.06 2.42
CA LEU A 146 26.66 -32.32 3.16
C LEU A 146 28.01 -32.71 3.77
N ASP A 147 29.11 -32.13 3.30
CA ASP A 147 30.44 -32.34 3.87
C ASP A 147 30.62 -31.59 5.22
N SER A 148 31.69 -31.90 5.94
CA SER A 148 31.97 -31.30 7.25
C SER A 148 32.09 -29.77 7.19
N LEU A 149 31.17 -29.07 7.86
CA LEU A 149 31.11 -27.61 7.93
C LEU A 149 32.15 -26.98 8.89
N LYS A 150 32.98 -27.77 9.57
CA LYS A 150 33.82 -27.32 10.69
C LYS A 150 35.01 -26.46 10.30
N ASP A 151 35.52 -26.58 9.07
CA ASP A 151 36.74 -25.91 8.59
C ASP A 151 36.49 -24.96 7.39
N VAL A 152 35.22 -24.66 7.11
CA VAL A 152 34.82 -23.88 5.93
C VAL A 152 34.88 -22.39 6.24
N GLY A 153 35.54 -21.61 5.37
CA GLY A 153 35.60 -20.16 5.51
C GLY A 153 34.24 -19.48 5.30
N PRO A 154 34.03 -18.25 5.82
CA PRO A 154 32.74 -17.55 5.75
C PRO A 154 32.27 -17.26 4.32
N SER A 155 33.20 -17.08 3.37
CA SER A 155 32.86 -16.87 1.95
C SER A 155 32.29 -18.13 1.30
N GLU A 156 32.86 -19.29 1.61
CA GLU A 156 32.41 -20.57 1.07
C GLU A 156 31.09 -21.00 1.72
N LEU A 157 30.91 -20.77 3.03
CA LEU A 157 29.63 -20.95 3.71
C LEU A 157 28.50 -20.10 3.09
N ARG A 158 28.77 -18.86 2.66
CA ARG A 158 27.77 -18.05 1.94
C ARG A 158 27.42 -18.62 0.57
N GLN A 159 28.39 -19.16 -0.16
CA GLN A 159 28.13 -19.84 -1.43
C GLN A 159 27.28 -21.10 -1.19
N MET A 160 27.61 -21.90 -0.17
CA MET A 160 26.85 -23.09 0.18
C MET A 160 25.43 -22.74 0.70
N LEU A 161 25.27 -21.61 1.40
CA LEU A 161 23.97 -21.08 1.77
C LEU A 161 23.14 -20.79 0.52
N SER A 162 23.68 -20.08 -0.48
CA SER A 162 22.94 -19.83 -1.71
C SER A 162 22.51 -21.13 -2.43
N GLN A 163 23.36 -22.16 -2.43
CA GLN A 163 23.06 -23.47 -3.01
C GLN A 163 21.95 -24.21 -2.25
N THR A 164 22.02 -24.25 -0.91
CA THR A 164 20.99 -24.89 -0.07
C THR A 164 19.64 -24.21 -0.20
N LEU A 165 19.62 -22.87 -0.30
CA LEU A 165 18.41 -22.09 -0.55
C LEU A 165 17.79 -22.44 -1.92
N MET A 166 18.59 -22.56 -2.98
CA MET A 166 18.11 -22.97 -4.31
C MET A 166 17.52 -24.40 -4.31
N LEU A 167 18.12 -25.31 -3.55
CA LEU A 167 17.66 -26.70 -3.39
C LEU A 167 16.48 -26.85 -2.40
N LYS A 168 15.98 -25.74 -1.82
CA LYS A 168 14.90 -25.74 -0.81
C LYS A 168 15.25 -26.50 0.49
N ARG A 169 16.54 -26.65 0.80
CA ARG A 169 17.02 -27.33 2.03
C ARG A 169 17.13 -26.35 3.19
N PHE A 170 15.98 -25.84 3.63
CA PHE A 170 15.90 -24.78 4.64
C PHE A 170 16.42 -25.21 6.02
N SER A 171 16.32 -26.50 6.38
CA SER A 171 16.91 -27.03 7.61
C SER A 171 18.42 -26.91 7.62
N ASP A 172 19.07 -27.21 6.49
CA ASP A 172 20.52 -27.18 6.36
C ASP A 172 21.00 -25.72 6.28
N ALA A 173 20.27 -24.88 5.53
CA ALA A 173 20.50 -23.44 5.47
C ALA A 173 20.41 -22.76 6.85
N TRP A 174 19.52 -23.24 7.74
CA TRP A 174 19.41 -22.71 9.11
C TRP A 174 20.69 -22.96 9.93
N GLU A 175 21.29 -24.14 9.84
CA GLU A 175 22.55 -24.44 10.51
C GLU A 175 23.70 -23.60 9.95
N MET A 176 23.71 -23.33 8.64
CA MET A 176 24.68 -22.40 8.03
C MET A 176 24.50 -20.97 8.54
N CYS A 177 23.27 -20.47 8.65
CA CYS A 177 23.00 -19.15 9.20
C CYS A 177 23.43 -19.03 10.68
N LYS A 178 23.30 -20.11 11.47
CA LYS A 178 23.84 -20.16 12.85
C LYS A 178 25.35 -20.06 12.87
N LEU A 179 26.05 -20.78 11.99
CA LEU A 179 27.52 -20.77 11.90
C LEU A 179 28.04 -19.40 11.44
N LEU A 180 27.39 -18.79 10.45
CA LEU A 180 27.73 -17.45 9.95
C LEU A 180 27.43 -16.35 10.97
N ASN A 181 26.38 -16.54 11.79
CA ASN A 181 25.89 -15.59 12.79
C ASN A 181 25.72 -14.15 12.25
N ASP A 182 25.27 -14.03 11.00
CA ASP A 182 25.14 -12.77 10.28
C ASP A 182 23.66 -12.48 10.00
N HIS A 183 23.23 -11.26 10.30
CA HIS A 183 21.86 -10.81 10.06
C HIS A 183 21.52 -10.80 8.56
N THR A 184 22.50 -10.63 7.67
CA THR A 184 22.27 -10.66 6.21
C THR A 184 21.89 -12.06 5.74
N ALA A 185 22.61 -13.09 6.21
CA ALA A 185 22.34 -14.50 5.90
C ALA A 185 20.95 -14.94 6.42
N TRP A 186 20.59 -14.54 7.64
CA TRP A 186 19.26 -14.80 8.18
C TRP A 186 18.15 -14.14 7.35
N ASN A 187 18.35 -12.89 6.91
CA ASN A 187 17.41 -12.20 6.03
C ASN A 187 17.30 -12.88 4.66
N GLU A 188 18.40 -13.42 4.12
CA GLU A 188 18.40 -14.16 2.86
C GLU A 188 17.60 -15.46 2.95
N LEU A 189 17.80 -16.23 4.03
CA LEU A 189 17.00 -17.40 4.34
C LEU A 189 15.50 -17.03 4.48
N ALA A 190 15.20 -15.93 5.18
CA ALA A 190 13.82 -15.46 5.35
C ALA A 190 13.16 -15.13 4.01
N ARG A 191 13.85 -14.37 3.14
CA ARG A 191 13.36 -14.03 1.80
C ARG A 191 13.16 -15.28 0.92
N ALA A 192 14.08 -16.24 0.99
CA ALA A 192 13.94 -17.49 0.24
C ALA A 192 12.71 -18.30 0.71
N CYS A 193 12.45 -18.34 2.03
CA CYS A 193 11.25 -18.99 2.56
C CYS A 193 9.96 -18.30 2.04
N LEU A 194 9.93 -16.96 2.00
CA LEU A 194 8.80 -16.23 1.42
C LEU A 194 8.62 -16.54 -0.07
N HIS A 195 9.72 -16.53 -0.84
CA HIS A 195 9.70 -16.84 -2.27
C HIS A 195 9.13 -18.24 -2.56
N HIS A 196 9.45 -19.22 -1.72
CA HIS A 196 8.94 -20.60 -1.79
C HIS A 196 7.63 -20.83 -1.04
N MET A 197 7.02 -19.76 -0.52
CA MET A 197 5.78 -19.76 0.26
C MET A 197 5.78 -20.71 1.47
N GLU A 198 6.95 -20.94 2.05
CA GLU A 198 7.12 -21.69 3.29
C GLU A 198 6.84 -20.78 4.50
N VAL A 199 5.57 -20.41 4.68
CA VAL A 199 5.13 -19.42 5.70
C VAL A 199 5.53 -19.85 7.11
N GLU A 200 5.33 -21.12 7.47
CA GLU A 200 5.65 -21.61 8.81
C GLU A 200 7.15 -21.52 9.13
N PHE A 201 8.00 -21.85 8.14
CA PHE A 201 9.44 -21.75 8.30
C PHE A 201 9.89 -20.28 8.32
N ALA A 202 9.32 -19.43 7.46
CA ALA A 202 9.56 -17.99 7.47
C ALA A 202 9.24 -17.35 8.83
N ILE A 203 8.11 -17.70 9.46
CA ILE A 203 7.76 -17.24 10.81
C ILE A 203 8.86 -17.61 11.82
N ARG A 204 9.36 -18.84 11.79
CA ARG A 204 10.44 -19.29 12.68
C ARG A 204 11.72 -18.48 12.46
N VAL A 205 12.07 -18.20 11.21
CA VAL A 205 13.25 -17.40 10.86
C VAL A 205 13.10 -15.96 11.35
N TYR A 206 11.96 -15.29 11.08
CA TYR A 206 11.74 -13.91 11.51
C TYR A 206 11.65 -13.76 13.04
N ARG A 207 11.19 -14.80 13.76
CA ARG A 207 11.27 -14.85 15.23
C ARG A 207 12.73 -14.85 15.71
N THR A 208 13.61 -15.60 15.07
CA THR A 208 15.06 -15.60 15.38
C THR A 208 15.70 -14.24 15.12
N ILE A 209 15.32 -13.59 14.01
CA ILE A 209 15.78 -12.24 13.64
C ILE A 209 15.17 -11.15 14.55
N ARG A 210 14.13 -11.48 15.33
CA ARG A 210 13.35 -10.54 16.15
C ARG A 210 12.60 -9.48 15.35
N ASN A 211 12.21 -9.79 14.12
CA ASN A 211 11.34 -8.93 13.32
C ASN A 211 9.87 -9.20 13.67
N VAL A 212 9.39 -8.56 14.75
CA VAL A 212 8.03 -8.78 15.29
C VAL A 212 6.94 -8.38 14.28
N GLY A 213 7.16 -7.30 13.52
CA GLY A 213 6.19 -6.83 12.52
C GLY A 213 5.93 -7.87 11.43
N MET A 214 7.00 -8.50 10.91
CA MET A 214 6.89 -9.58 9.94
C MET A 214 6.22 -10.83 10.53
N VAL A 215 6.55 -11.19 11.77
CA VAL A 215 5.93 -12.35 12.44
C VAL A 215 4.42 -12.17 12.56
N MET A 216 3.96 -11.00 13.04
CA MET A 216 2.53 -10.70 13.18
C MET A 216 1.81 -10.73 11.82
N SER A 217 2.45 -10.20 10.77
CA SER A 217 1.87 -10.15 9.42
C SER A 217 1.77 -11.56 8.81
N LEU A 218 2.79 -12.40 8.98
CA LEU A 218 2.79 -13.79 8.49
C LEU A 218 1.82 -14.68 9.27
N GLU A 219 1.63 -14.44 10.57
CA GLU A 219 0.65 -15.16 11.38
C GLU A 219 -0.79 -14.92 10.91
N GLN A 220 -1.11 -13.72 10.41
CA GLN A 220 -2.43 -13.39 9.86
C GLN A 220 -2.75 -14.19 8.58
N ILE A 221 -1.74 -14.48 7.75
CA ILE A 221 -1.92 -15.16 6.45
C ILE A 221 -1.66 -16.66 6.50
N LYS A 222 -1.21 -17.19 7.64
CA LYS A 222 -0.85 -18.61 7.81
C LYS A 222 -1.98 -19.58 7.44
N GLY A 223 -3.23 -19.18 7.64
CA GLY A 223 -4.41 -20.01 7.36
C GLY A 223 -4.97 -19.93 5.93
N ILE A 224 -4.30 -19.21 5.03
CA ILE A 224 -4.77 -19.04 3.65
C ILE A 224 -4.37 -20.27 2.83
N GLU A 225 -5.37 -21.01 2.33
CA GLU A 225 -5.16 -22.20 1.49
C GLU A 225 -5.11 -21.86 -0.02
N ASP A 226 -5.74 -20.76 -0.44
CA ASP A 226 -5.69 -20.30 -1.83
C ASP A 226 -4.27 -19.86 -2.18
N TYR A 227 -3.63 -20.64 -3.05
CA TYR A 227 -2.25 -20.44 -3.50
C TYR A 227 -2.03 -19.04 -4.09
N ASN A 228 -2.96 -18.57 -4.93
CA ASN A 228 -2.81 -17.30 -5.62
C ASN A 228 -2.97 -16.13 -4.64
N LEU A 229 -3.91 -16.25 -3.70
CA LEU A 229 -4.09 -15.28 -2.63
C LEU A 229 -2.88 -15.23 -1.69
N LEU A 230 -2.35 -16.39 -1.30
CA LEU A 230 -1.18 -16.49 -0.43
C LEU A 230 0.08 -15.94 -1.10
N ALA A 231 0.36 -16.34 -2.35
CA ALA A 231 1.43 -15.77 -3.16
C ALA A 231 1.29 -14.25 -3.16
N GLY A 232 0.06 -13.77 -3.37
CA GLY A 232 -0.41 -12.40 -3.23
C GLY A 232 0.03 -11.70 -1.94
N HIS A 233 -0.31 -12.22 -0.78
CA HIS A 233 0.13 -11.56 0.45
C HIS A 233 1.65 -11.57 0.63
N LEU A 234 2.32 -12.64 0.21
CA LEU A 234 3.75 -12.83 0.44
C LEU A 234 4.64 -11.86 -0.35
N ALA A 235 4.37 -11.58 -1.63
CA ALA A 235 5.21 -10.61 -2.35
C ALA A 235 4.96 -9.15 -1.97
N MET A 236 3.81 -8.80 -1.34
CA MET A 236 3.70 -7.50 -0.67
C MET A 236 4.78 -7.33 0.39
N PHE A 237 5.13 -8.42 1.07
CA PHE A 237 6.18 -8.42 2.08
C PHE A 237 7.60 -8.45 1.48
N THR A 238 7.80 -8.96 0.26
CA THR A 238 9.15 -9.04 -0.34
C THR A 238 9.63 -7.73 -0.96
N SER A 239 8.86 -6.64 -0.90
CA SER A 239 9.25 -5.28 -1.34
C SER A 239 9.62 -5.14 -2.84
N ASP A 240 9.44 -6.19 -3.65
CA ASP A 240 9.58 -6.14 -5.10
C ASP A 240 8.26 -5.67 -5.73
N PHE A 241 7.92 -4.41 -5.50
CA PHE A 241 6.61 -3.83 -5.88
C PHE A 241 6.30 -3.93 -7.37
N ASN A 242 7.31 -3.81 -8.24
CA ASN A 242 7.12 -3.87 -9.70
C ASN A 242 6.83 -5.30 -10.17
N LEU A 243 7.55 -6.29 -9.63
CA LEU A 243 7.39 -7.69 -10.02
C LEU A 243 6.15 -8.31 -9.38
N ALA A 244 5.80 -7.86 -8.16
CA ALA A 244 4.49 -8.11 -7.57
C ALA A 244 3.39 -7.54 -8.47
N GLN A 245 3.45 -6.27 -8.89
CA GLN A 245 2.39 -5.63 -9.68
C GLN A 245 1.97 -6.39 -10.94
N ASP A 246 2.93 -6.81 -11.77
CA ASP A 246 2.65 -7.46 -13.06
C ASP A 246 2.11 -8.88 -12.89
N LEU A 247 2.73 -9.69 -12.03
CA LEU A 247 2.27 -11.06 -11.77
C LEU A 247 0.94 -11.09 -10.99
N TYR A 248 0.69 -10.08 -10.17
CA TYR A 248 -0.44 -10.08 -9.24
C TYR A 248 -1.75 -9.67 -9.85
N GLN A 249 -1.73 -8.83 -10.88
CA GLN A 249 -2.96 -8.46 -11.56
C GLN A 249 -3.64 -9.72 -12.12
N ASP A 250 -2.86 -10.68 -12.61
CA ASP A 250 -3.37 -11.95 -13.11
C ASP A 250 -3.68 -12.95 -11.99
N LEU A 251 -2.82 -13.06 -10.97
CA LEU A 251 -3.02 -14.01 -9.86
C LEU A 251 -4.24 -13.68 -8.98
N TYR A 252 -4.46 -12.41 -8.64
CA TYR A 252 -5.61 -12.03 -7.81
C TYR A 252 -6.93 -12.00 -8.57
N LEU A 253 -6.91 -11.65 -9.87
CA LEU A 253 -8.11 -11.78 -10.70
C LEU A 253 -8.48 -13.26 -10.89
N ALA A 254 -7.51 -14.16 -10.85
CA ALA A 254 -7.70 -15.60 -10.88
C ALA A 254 -7.94 -16.24 -9.49
N SER A 255 -7.83 -15.49 -8.39
CA SER A 255 -8.01 -16.02 -7.04
C SER A 255 -9.49 -16.03 -6.61
N SER A 256 -9.76 -16.73 -5.52
CA SER A 256 -11.11 -16.86 -4.95
C SER A 256 -11.65 -15.54 -4.37
N CYS A 257 -10.77 -14.55 -4.13
CA CYS A 257 -11.09 -13.28 -3.48
C CYS A 257 -10.51 -12.08 -4.25
N PRO A 258 -11.13 -11.67 -5.37
CA PRO A 258 -10.63 -10.59 -6.20
C PRO A 258 -10.72 -9.21 -5.50
N ILE A 259 -11.45 -9.11 -4.39
CA ILE A 259 -11.57 -7.89 -3.58
C ILE A 259 -10.26 -7.53 -2.85
N ALA A 260 -9.46 -8.53 -2.46
CA ALA A 260 -8.18 -8.27 -1.79
C ALA A 260 -7.16 -7.62 -2.75
N ALA A 261 -7.33 -7.80 -4.06
CA ALA A 261 -6.59 -7.07 -5.09
C ALA A 261 -6.88 -5.56 -5.07
N LEU A 262 -8.11 -5.18 -4.73
CA LEU A 262 -8.53 -3.80 -4.59
C LEU A 262 -7.87 -3.15 -3.36
N GLU A 263 -7.94 -3.83 -2.22
CA GLU A 263 -7.34 -3.38 -0.96
C GLU A 263 -5.83 -3.16 -1.13
N MET A 264 -5.14 -4.11 -1.77
CA MET A 264 -3.71 -3.95 -2.07
C MET A 264 -3.43 -2.74 -2.97
N ARG A 265 -4.22 -2.49 -4.02
CA ARG A 265 -4.00 -1.32 -4.88
C ARG A 265 -4.25 0.00 -4.15
N ARG A 266 -5.16 0.01 -3.18
CA ARG A 266 -5.38 1.14 -2.27
C ARG A 266 -4.15 1.34 -1.39
N ASP A 267 -3.58 0.28 -0.82
CA ASP A 267 -2.40 0.34 0.04
C ASP A 267 -1.14 0.81 -0.72
N LEU A 268 -0.99 0.39 -1.99
CA LEU A 268 0.05 0.86 -2.91
C LEU A 268 -0.21 2.27 -3.48
N GLN A 269 -1.35 2.90 -3.15
CA GLN A 269 -1.75 4.23 -3.65
C GLN A 269 -1.89 4.30 -5.18
N HIS A 270 -2.20 3.19 -5.83
CA HIS A 270 -2.45 3.12 -7.29
C HIS A 270 -3.91 3.45 -7.62
N TRP A 271 -4.31 4.69 -7.30
CA TRP A 271 -5.71 5.12 -7.25
C TRP A 271 -6.49 4.92 -8.56
N ASP A 272 -5.91 5.24 -9.72
CA ASP A 272 -6.60 5.09 -11.01
C ASP A 272 -6.93 3.63 -11.33
N SER A 273 -5.97 2.73 -11.08
CA SER A 273 -6.15 1.29 -11.26
C SER A 273 -7.14 0.72 -10.23
N ALA A 274 -7.05 1.18 -8.97
CA ALA A 274 -7.98 0.79 -7.92
C ALA A 274 -9.42 1.19 -8.27
N LEU A 275 -9.64 2.41 -8.79
CA LEU A 275 -10.97 2.87 -9.20
C LEU A 275 -11.52 2.11 -10.41
N GLN A 276 -10.68 1.74 -11.38
CA GLN A 276 -11.10 0.91 -12.51
C GLN A 276 -11.53 -0.49 -12.04
N LEU A 277 -10.79 -1.07 -11.10
CA LEU A 277 -11.08 -2.38 -10.54
C LEU A 277 -12.34 -2.34 -9.66
N ALA A 278 -12.49 -1.30 -8.83
CA ALA A 278 -13.68 -1.08 -7.99
C ALA A 278 -14.96 -1.02 -8.82
N LYS A 279 -14.95 -0.34 -9.98
CA LYS A 279 -16.10 -0.29 -10.89
C LYS A 279 -16.59 -1.66 -11.35
N ARG A 280 -15.70 -2.65 -11.43
CA ARG A 280 -16.04 -4.01 -11.89
C ARG A 280 -16.39 -4.93 -10.72
N LEU A 281 -15.66 -4.83 -9.61
CA LEU A 281 -15.74 -5.80 -8.50
C LEU A 281 -16.56 -5.30 -7.30
N ALA A 282 -16.41 -4.02 -6.93
CA ALA A 282 -16.96 -3.47 -5.69
C ALA A 282 -17.29 -1.97 -5.85
N PRO A 283 -18.42 -1.63 -6.53
CA PRO A 283 -18.80 -0.25 -6.76
C PRO A 283 -19.05 0.54 -5.47
N ASP A 284 -19.40 -0.15 -4.38
CA ASP A 284 -19.58 0.37 -3.02
C ASP A 284 -18.30 0.93 -2.42
N GLN A 285 -17.12 0.44 -2.84
CA GLN A 285 -15.81 0.90 -2.34
C GLN A 285 -15.31 2.17 -3.04
N ILE A 286 -15.87 2.52 -4.21
CA ILE A 286 -15.45 3.70 -5.01
C ILE A 286 -15.43 5.01 -4.21
N PRO A 287 -16.45 5.32 -3.38
CA PRO A 287 -16.48 6.58 -2.64
C PRO A 287 -15.34 6.68 -1.62
N PHE A 288 -15.02 5.56 -0.96
CA PHE A 288 -13.92 5.47 0.01
C PHE A 288 -12.55 5.69 -0.63
N ILE A 289 -12.30 5.00 -1.74
CA ILE A 289 -11.06 5.14 -2.52
C ILE A 289 -10.94 6.57 -3.09
N SER A 290 -12.05 7.14 -3.57
CA SER A 290 -12.07 8.50 -4.13
C SER A 290 -11.73 9.55 -3.07
N LYS A 291 -12.21 9.40 -1.83
CA LYS A 291 -11.86 10.29 -0.72
C LYS A 291 -10.35 10.27 -0.42
N GLU A 292 -9.77 9.08 -0.28
CA GLU A 292 -8.34 8.94 0.03
C GLU A 292 -7.45 9.49 -1.11
N TYR A 293 -7.85 9.20 -2.36
CA TYR A 293 -7.17 9.77 -3.52
C TYR A 293 -7.23 11.30 -3.53
N ALA A 294 -8.39 11.88 -3.20
CA ALA A 294 -8.56 13.33 -3.13
C ALA A 294 -7.66 13.98 -2.07
N ILE A 295 -7.47 13.32 -0.91
CA ILE A 295 -6.56 13.79 0.15
C ILE A 295 -5.12 13.82 -0.36
N GLN A 296 -4.68 12.80 -1.09
CA GLN A 296 -3.33 12.77 -1.68
C GLN A 296 -3.15 13.83 -2.77
N LEU A 297 -4.16 14.03 -3.63
CA LEU A 297 -4.14 15.09 -4.64
C LEU A 297 -4.10 16.49 -4.01
N GLU A 298 -4.81 16.70 -2.90
CA GLU A 298 -4.73 17.93 -2.13
C GLU A 298 -3.31 18.18 -1.59
N PHE A 299 -2.64 17.14 -1.09
CA PHE A 299 -1.27 17.23 -0.59
C PHE A 299 -0.26 17.54 -1.70
N THR A 300 -0.43 16.94 -2.88
CA THR A 300 0.43 17.18 -4.06
C THR A 300 0.15 18.52 -4.75
N GLY A 301 -0.98 19.16 -4.44
CA GLY A 301 -1.36 20.49 -4.94
C GLY A 301 -2.25 20.49 -6.17
N ASP A 302 -2.72 19.32 -6.63
CA ASP A 302 -3.69 19.21 -7.72
C ASP A 302 -5.12 19.38 -7.21
N TYR A 303 -5.51 20.65 -7.02
CA TYR A 303 -6.80 20.99 -6.44
C TYR A 303 -7.99 20.75 -7.39
N VAL A 304 -7.76 20.70 -8.71
CA VAL A 304 -8.81 20.48 -9.72
C VAL A 304 -9.30 19.04 -9.62
N ASN A 305 -8.36 18.09 -9.68
CA ASN A 305 -8.69 16.68 -9.61
C ASN A 305 -9.14 16.28 -8.20
N ALA A 306 -8.54 16.86 -7.15
CA ALA A 306 -8.98 16.65 -5.78
C ALA A 306 -10.47 17.00 -5.58
N LEU A 307 -10.92 18.15 -6.12
CA LEU A 307 -12.33 18.56 -6.04
C LEU A 307 -13.25 17.52 -6.70
N ALA A 308 -12.91 17.07 -7.91
CA ALA A 308 -13.70 16.09 -8.64
C ALA A 308 -13.80 14.73 -7.90
N HIS A 309 -12.74 14.32 -7.21
CA HIS A 309 -12.73 13.08 -6.44
C HIS A 309 -13.46 13.20 -5.09
N TYR A 310 -13.39 14.35 -4.40
CA TYR A 310 -14.22 14.59 -3.22
C TYR A 310 -15.72 14.61 -3.55
N GLU A 311 -16.12 15.17 -4.70
CA GLU A 311 -17.52 15.14 -5.14
C GLU A 311 -18.00 13.71 -5.46
N LYS A 312 -17.15 12.89 -6.07
CA LYS A 312 -17.42 11.45 -6.32
C LYS A 312 -17.43 10.60 -5.04
N GLY A 313 -16.79 11.08 -3.97
CA GLY A 313 -16.73 10.41 -2.67
C GLY A 313 -18.00 10.54 -1.83
N ILE A 314 -19.01 11.30 -2.27
CA ILE A 314 -20.24 11.53 -1.50
C ILE A 314 -21.20 10.35 -1.70
N THR A 315 -21.52 9.65 -0.61
CA THR A 315 -22.38 8.46 -0.62
C THR A 315 -23.83 8.76 -0.31
N GLY A 316 -24.10 9.69 0.62
CA GLY A 316 -25.43 9.99 1.13
C GLY A 316 -25.87 9.13 2.32
N ASP A 317 -25.23 7.97 2.53
CA ASP A 317 -25.59 7.00 3.56
C ASP A 317 -24.70 7.07 4.81
N GLN A 318 -23.41 7.40 4.65
CA GLN A 318 -22.46 7.52 5.77
C GLN A 318 -22.14 8.96 6.11
N LYS A 319 -22.79 9.48 7.16
CA LYS A 319 -22.67 10.87 7.60
C LYS A 319 -21.23 11.30 7.91
N GLU A 320 -20.47 10.49 8.66
CA GLU A 320 -19.08 10.85 9.02
C GLU A 320 -18.16 10.87 7.80
N HIS A 321 -18.35 9.96 6.86
CA HIS A 321 -17.59 9.92 5.61
C HIS A 321 -17.92 11.16 4.75
N ASP A 322 -19.20 11.42 4.56
CA ASP A 322 -19.69 12.52 3.73
C ASP A 322 -19.30 13.88 4.32
N GLU A 323 -19.24 14.02 5.64
CA GLU A 323 -18.73 15.24 6.29
C GLU A 323 -17.28 15.53 5.88
N VAL A 324 -16.41 14.52 5.84
CA VAL A 324 -15.02 14.71 5.39
C VAL A 324 -14.96 15.09 3.91
N CYS A 325 -15.73 14.41 3.06
CA CYS A 325 -15.80 14.74 1.62
C CYS A 325 -16.32 16.16 1.40
N LEU A 326 -17.41 16.56 2.05
CA LEU A 326 -17.99 17.90 1.97
C LEU A 326 -17.04 18.98 2.48
N ALA A 327 -16.27 18.68 3.53
CA ALA A 327 -15.21 19.55 4.01
C ALA A 327 -14.13 19.77 2.94
N GLY A 328 -13.68 18.70 2.29
CA GLY A 328 -12.75 18.74 1.15
C GLY A 328 -13.29 19.57 -0.02
N VAL A 329 -14.54 19.32 -0.44
CA VAL A 329 -15.21 20.07 -1.52
C VAL A 329 -15.25 21.57 -1.20
N ALA A 330 -15.60 21.94 0.03
CA ALA A 330 -15.67 23.34 0.44
C ALA A 330 -14.30 24.03 0.40
N GLN A 331 -13.25 23.38 0.89
CA GLN A 331 -11.89 23.91 0.86
C GLN A 331 -11.36 24.06 -0.57
N MET A 332 -11.50 23.01 -1.38
CA MET A 332 -11.00 23.00 -2.75
C MET A 332 -11.75 24.00 -3.63
N SER A 333 -13.07 24.13 -3.47
CA SER A 333 -13.87 25.14 -4.20
C SER A 333 -13.38 26.56 -3.94
N ILE A 334 -13.01 26.88 -2.68
CA ILE A 334 -12.44 28.19 -2.34
C ILE A 334 -11.07 28.37 -3.01
N ARG A 335 -10.17 27.37 -2.92
CA ARG A 335 -8.84 27.42 -3.54
C ARG A 335 -8.90 27.59 -5.06
N MET A 336 -9.91 26.99 -5.70
CA MET A 336 -10.16 27.07 -7.15
C MET A 336 -10.85 28.37 -7.60
N GLY A 337 -11.23 29.25 -6.66
CA GLY A 337 -11.81 30.56 -6.96
C GLY A 337 -13.34 30.63 -6.93
N ASP A 338 -14.06 29.50 -6.76
CA ASP A 338 -15.50 29.51 -6.52
C ASP A 338 -15.82 29.75 -5.03
N ILE A 339 -15.53 30.98 -4.62
CA ILE A 339 -15.65 31.44 -3.23
C ILE A 339 -17.11 31.33 -2.75
N ARG A 340 -18.08 31.63 -3.61
CA ARG A 340 -19.50 31.65 -3.23
C ARG A 340 -19.98 30.25 -2.87
N ARG A 341 -19.66 29.25 -3.70
CA ARG A 341 -20.02 27.85 -3.46
C ARG A 341 -19.34 27.33 -2.19
N GLY A 342 -18.03 27.51 -2.08
CA GLY A 342 -17.25 26.98 -0.95
C GLY A 342 -17.62 27.63 0.39
N VAL A 343 -17.88 28.94 0.44
CA VAL A 343 -18.33 29.63 1.66
C VAL A 343 -19.71 29.15 2.11
N ASN A 344 -20.66 28.98 1.17
CA ASN A 344 -22.00 28.48 1.50
C ASN A 344 -21.95 27.06 2.07
N GLN A 345 -21.13 26.18 1.48
CA GLN A 345 -20.91 24.82 1.98
C GLN A 345 -20.24 24.83 3.37
N ALA A 346 -19.19 25.64 3.56
CA ALA A 346 -18.49 25.75 4.85
C ALA A 346 -19.38 26.32 5.97
N LEU A 347 -20.32 27.21 5.66
CA LEU A 347 -21.27 27.76 6.62
C LEU A 347 -22.27 26.72 7.13
N LYS A 348 -22.74 25.84 6.24
CA LYS A 348 -23.68 24.75 6.55
C LYS A 348 -23.01 23.62 7.32
N HIS A 349 -21.70 23.43 7.15
CA HIS A 349 -20.97 22.35 7.78
C HIS A 349 -20.85 22.53 9.32
N PRO A 350 -20.99 21.47 10.13
CA PRO A 350 -20.93 21.57 11.59
C PRO A 350 -19.52 21.86 12.14
N SER A 351 -18.47 21.36 11.47
CA SER A 351 -17.08 21.50 11.93
C SER A 351 -16.62 22.95 12.07
N ARG A 352 -16.15 23.30 13.29
CA ARG A 352 -15.51 24.59 13.57
C ARG A 352 -14.13 24.70 12.94
N VAL A 353 -13.39 23.58 12.89
CA VAL A 353 -12.03 23.51 12.34
C VAL A 353 -12.06 23.84 10.85
N LEU A 354 -13.00 23.26 10.10
CA LEU A 354 -13.21 23.57 8.69
C LEU A 354 -13.45 25.07 8.45
N LYS A 355 -14.32 25.70 9.26
CA LYS A 355 -14.62 27.14 9.15
C LYS A 355 -13.38 28.01 9.37
N ARG A 356 -12.49 27.60 10.28
CA ARG A 356 -11.21 28.26 10.53
C ARG A 356 -10.26 28.11 9.34
N ASP A 357 -10.16 26.90 8.80
CA ASP A 357 -9.20 26.59 7.74
C ASP A 357 -9.64 27.21 6.40
N CYS A 358 -10.93 27.17 6.06
CA CYS A 358 -11.51 27.92 4.95
C CYS A 358 -11.33 29.45 5.13
N GLY A 359 -11.50 29.97 6.35
CA GLY A 359 -11.24 31.37 6.68
C GLY A 359 -9.79 31.78 6.42
N ALA A 360 -8.83 30.92 6.75
CA ALA A 360 -7.41 31.17 6.51
C ALA A 360 -7.07 31.18 5.01
N ILE A 361 -7.66 30.27 4.23
CA ILE A 361 -7.52 30.25 2.76
C ILE A 361 -8.04 31.56 2.16
N LEU A 362 -9.22 32.02 2.59
CA LEU A 362 -9.80 33.29 2.11
C LEU A 362 -8.98 34.52 2.51
N GLU A 363 -8.41 34.53 3.72
CA GLU A 363 -7.48 35.58 4.14
C GLU A 363 -6.25 35.66 3.23
N ASN A 364 -5.68 34.52 2.84
CA ASN A 364 -4.56 34.47 1.90
C ASN A 364 -4.96 34.97 0.51
N MET A 365 -6.19 34.69 0.08
CA MET A 365 -6.78 35.21 -1.16
C MET A 365 -7.24 36.67 -1.07
N LYS A 366 -7.03 37.35 0.08
CA LYS A 366 -7.45 38.73 0.38
C LYS A 366 -8.98 38.95 0.37
N GLN A 367 -9.77 37.89 0.47
CA GLN A 367 -11.23 37.93 0.57
C GLN A 367 -11.65 38.03 2.03
N PHE A 368 -11.41 39.21 2.61
CA PHE A 368 -11.53 39.41 4.05
C PHE A 368 -12.99 39.41 4.54
N SER A 369 -13.96 39.76 3.70
CA SER A 369 -15.36 39.93 4.11
C SER A 369 -16.04 38.59 4.40
N GLU A 370 -15.77 37.60 3.56
CA GLU A 370 -16.24 36.22 3.63
C GLU A 370 -15.43 35.43 4.70
N ALA A 371 -14.12 35.67 4.78
CA ALA A 371 -13.27 35.08 5.81
C ALA A 371 -13.77 35.42 7.23
N ALA A 372 -14.12 36.69 7.47
CA ALA A 372 -14.61 37.15 8.77
C ALA A 372 -15.96 36.50 9.16
N GLN A 373 -16.85 36.27 8.19
CA GLN A 373 -18.13 35.57 8.41
C GLN A 373 -17.92 34.11 8.82
N LEU A 374 -16.95 33.41 8.19
CA LEU A 374 -16.63 32.04 8.55
C LEU A 374 -16.04 31.92 9.96
N TYR A 375 -15.13 32.81 10.37
CA TYR A 375 -14.60 32.81 11.73
C TYR A 375 -15.65 33.12 12.79
N GLU A 376 -16.57 34.05 12.50
CA GLU A 376 -17.69 34.39 13.38
C GLU A 376 -18.58 33.16 13.61
N LYS A 377 -18.94 32.46 12.53
CA LYS A 377 -19.76 31.22 12.60
C LYS A 377 -18.98 30.02 13.17
N GLY A 378 -17.66 30.03 13.08
CA GLY A 378 -16.77 29.08 13.74
C GLY A 378 -16.55 29.35 15.23
N LEU A 379 -17.13 30.44 15.77
CA LEU A 379 -16.96 30.92 17.15
C LEU A 379 -15.52 31.37 17.48
N TYR A 380 -14.72 31.68 16.46
CA TYR A 380 -13.38 32.27 16.60
C TYR A 380 -13.51 33.80 16.60
N TYR A 381 -14.16 34.34 17.63
CA TYR A 381 -14.50 35.76 17.71
C TYR A 381 -13.29 36.70 17.69
N ASP A 382 -12.18 36.29 18.30
CA ASP A 382 -10.93 37.06 18.27
C ASP A 382 -10.40 37.21 16.83
N LYS A 383 -10.25 36.10 16.12
CA LYS A 383 -9.82 36.14 14.71
C LYS A 383 -10.83 36.89 13.83
N ALA A 384 -12.13 36.63 14.00
CA ALA A 384 -13.20 37.31 13.26
C ALA A 384 -13.12 38.85 13.41
N ALA A 385 -12.97 39.34 14.64
CA ALA A 385 -12.84 40.77 14.92
C ALA A 385 -11.57 41.37 14.27
N SER A 386 -10.45 40.65 14.30
CA SER A 386 -9.21 41.10 13.64
C SER A 386 -9.37 41.25 12.12
N VAL A 387 -10.10 40.33 11.48
CA VAL A 387 -10.34 40.35 10.02
C VAL A 387 -11.39 41.41 9.65
N TYR A 388 -12.47 41.56 10.42
CA TYR A 388 -13.45 42.63 10.21
C TYR A 388 -12.85 44.04 10.34
N ILE A 389 -11.85 44.23 11.20
CA ILE A 389 -11.07 45.49 11.27
C ILE A 389 -10.29 45.72 9.96
N ARG A 390 -9.74 44.68 9.32
CA ARG A 390 -9.09 44.78 8.00
C ARG A 390 -10.11 45.11 6.90
N CYS A 391 -11.34 44.60 7.00
CA CYS A 391 -12.46 44.93 6.11
C CYS A 391 -13.08 46.33 6.32
N LYS A 392 -12.65 47.08 7.34
CA LYS A 392 -13.30 48.33 7.79
C LYS A 392 -14.79 48.19 8.13
N ASN A 393 -15.26 46.98 8.44
CA ASN A 393 -16.66 46.73 8.81
C ASN A 393 -16.86 46.91 10.32
N TRP A 394 -17.00 48.16 10.74
CA TRP A 394 -17.02 48.54 12.15
C TRP A 394 -18.31 48.20 12.90
N ALA A 395 -19.42 48.02 12.18
CA ALA A 395 -20.71 47.67 12.77
C ALA A 395 -20.65 46.27 13.40
N LYS A 396 -20.21 45.28 12.62
CA LYS A 396 -20.02 43.91 13.11
C LYS A 396 -18.93 43.77 14.15
N VAL A 397 -17.85 44.56 14.07
CA VAL A 397 -16.84 44.61 15.16
C VAL A 397 -17.51 45.03 16.47
N GLY A 398 -18.40 46.04 16.43
CA GLY A 398 -19.18 46.49 17.59
C GLY A 398 -19.98 45.37 18.26
N GLU A 399 -20.65 44.54 17.45
CA GLU A 399 -21.48 43.42 17.90
C GLU A 399 -20.66 42.25 18.48
N LEU A 400 -19.43 42.05 18.00
CA LEU A 400 -18.55 40.96 18.43
C LEU A 400 -17.70 41.31 19.66
N LEU A 401 -17.48 42.61 19.94
CA LEU A 401 -16.69 43.09 21.09
C LEU A 401 -17.12 42.51 22.46
N PRO A 402 -18.40 42.24 22.76
CA PRO A 402 -18.80 41.60 24.03
C PRO A 402 -18.31 40.16 24.18
N ARG A 403 -18.07 39.44 23.07
CA ARG A 403 -17.70 38.02 23.03
C ARG A 403 -16.21 37.77 22.79
N VAL A 404 -15.44 38.82 22.54
CA VAL A 404 -13.98 38.80 22.35
C VAL A 404 -13.29 38.73 23.71
N SER A 405 -12.41 37.75 23.89
CA SER A 405 -11.68 37.52 25.14
C SER A 405 -10.32 38.23 25.16
N SER A 406 -9.78 38.58 23.99
CA SER A 406 -8.41 39.09 23.85
C SER A 406 -8.26 40.62 24.04
N PRO A 407 -7.43 41.10 24.99
CA PRO A 407 -7.21 42.53 25.27
C PRO A 407 -6.61 43.33 24.10
N LYS A 408 -5.81 42.68 23.24
CA LYS A 408 -5.13 43.32 22.10
C LYS A 408 -6.11 43.78 21.02
N ILE A 409 -7.23 43.09 20.86
CA ILE A 409 -8.25 43.41 19.86
C ILE A 409 -9.14 44.56 20.32
N HIS A 410 -9.34 44.74 21.63
CA HIS A 410 -10.00 45.93 22.17
C HIS A 410 -9.23 47.24 21.91
N LEU A 411 -7.93 47.17 21.61
CA LEU A 411 -7.06 48.34 21.37
C LEU A 411 -6.93 48.71 19.88
N GLN A 412 -7.16 47.77 18.96
CA GLN A 412 -6.99 48.00 17.53
C GLN A 412 -8.06 48.90 16.87
N PRO A 413 -9.35 48.80 17.21
CA PRO A 413 -10.39 49.74 16.75
C PRO A 413 -10.15 51.18 17.23
N LYS A 414 -9.58 51.34 18.44
CA LYS A 414 -9.32 52.65 19.06
C LYS A 414 -8.32 53.51 18.28
N ARG A 415 -7.41 52.88 17.53
CA ARG A 415 -6.39 53.56 16.71
C ARG A 415 -6.83 53.87 15.28
N LYS A 416 -7.92 53.27 14.79
CA LYS A 416 -8.30 53.30 13.36
C LYS A 416 -9.65 53.95 13.06
N LYS A 417 -10.42 54.41 14.07
CA LYS A 417 -11.69 55.13 13.88
C LYS A 417 -11.52 56.67 14.03
N PRO A 418 -12.24 57.49 13.24
CA PRO A 418 -12.39 58.92 13.49
C PRO A 418 -13.17 59.22 14.77
N MET A 419 -12.91 60.39 15.36
CA MET A 419 -13.01 60.73 16.79
C MET A 419 -14.43 60.68 17.41
N GLU A 420 -15.51 60.62 16.63
CA GLU A 420 -16.89 60.66 17.15
C GLU A 420 -17.40 59.34 17.73
N ASP A 421 -17.04 58.19 17.13
CA ASP A 421 -17.50 56.87 17.59
C ASP A 421 -16.78 56.36 18.85
N THR A 422 -15.60 56.92 19.13
CA THR A 422 -14.79 56.61 20.31
C THR A 422 -15.53 56.90 21.62
N LYS A 423 -16.43 57.89 21.63
CA LYS A 423 -17.24 58.28 22.80
C LYS A 423 -18.27 57.21 23.18
N LYS A 424 -18.91 56.56 22.21
CA LYS A 424 -19.88 55.48 22.44
C LYS A 424 -19.23 54.23 23.04
N LEU A 425 -18.03 53.88 22.59
CA LEU A 425 -17.26 52.75 23.12
C LEU A 425 -16.72 53.03 24.54
N LEU A 426 -16.28 54.26 24.81
CA LEU A 426 -15.91 54.73 26.14
C LEU A 426 -17.09 54.63 27.12
N TRP A 427 -18.30 54.99 26.68
CA TRP A 427 -19.50 54.91 27.49
C TRP A 427 -19.89 53.46 27.82
N LEU A 428 -19.88 52.56 26.84
CA LEU A 428 -20.16 51.12 27.03
C LEU A 428 -19.13 50.41 27.92
N MET A 429 -17.85 50.79 27.83
CA MET A 429 -16.80 50.26 28.72
C MET A 429 -16.90 50.80 30.15
N ARG A 430 -17.33 52.06 30.34
CA ARG A 430 -17.46 52.66 31.68
C ARG A 430 -18.62 52.04 32.47
N MET A 431 -19.70 51.64 31.80
CA MET A 431 -20.81 50.91 32.42
C MET A 431 -20.45 49.49 32.86
N ARG A 432 -19.48 48.83 32.24
CA ARG A 432 -19.09 47.44 32.57
C ARG A 432 -18.16 47.34 33.79
N ASN A 433 -17.40 48.38 34.10
CA ASN A 433 -16.48 48.40 35.25
C ASN A 433 -17.12 48.89 36.56
N SER A 434 -18.27 49.55 36.51
CA SER A 434 -18.99 50.01 37.70
C SER A 434 -20.13 49.08 38.04
N GLY A 435 -19.82 47.89 38.55
CA GLY A 435 -20.81 47.00 39.13
C GLY A 435 -21.31 47.54 40.47
N THR A 436 -22.25 48.50 40.47
CA THR A 436 -23.04 48.88 41.64
C THR A 436 -24.36 49.54 41.22
N VAL A 437 -25.46 48.82 41.42
CA VAL A 437 -26.77 49.42 41.63
C VAL A 437 -26.83 49.81 43.11
N SER A 438 -26.73 51.09 43.44
CA SER A 438 -27.18 51.63 44.75
C SER A 438 -27.19 53.16 44.73
N SER A 439 -28.41 53.72 44.70
CA SER A 439 -28.88 54.90 45.44
C SER A 439 -27.90 56.07 45.69
N ALA A 440 -27.41 56.73 44.64
CA ALA A 440 -26.94 58.12 44.72
C ALA A 440 -26.72 58.74 43.32
N SER A 441 -27.78 59.03 42.55
CA SER A 441 -27.66 59.83 41.31
C SER A 441 -28.94 60.61 40.96
N ILE A 442 -29.72 61.00 41.97
CA ILE A 442 -30.87 61.90 41.80
C ILE A 442 -30.44 63.38 41.64
N TRP A 443 -29.15 63.71 41.72
CA TRP A 443 -28.70 65.11 41.75
C TRP A 443 -27.97 65.65 40.53
N ILE A 444 -27.87 64.90 39.42
CA ILE A 444 -27.30 65.42 38.16
C ILE A 444 -28.23 65.14 36.97
N THR A 445 -29.50 65.46 37.12
CA THR A 445 -30.47 65.52 36.01
C THR A 445 -31.09 66.91 35.82
N SER A 446 -30.71 67.92 36.63
CA SER A 446 -31.25 69.29 36.52
C SER A 446 -30.33 70.28 35.78
N THR A 447 -29.00 70.03 35.72
CA THR A 447 -28.04 71.03 35.19
C THR A 447 -27.66 70.83 33.72
N ILE A 448 -27.95 69.67 33.12
CA ILE A 448 -27.61 69.38 31.70
C ILE A 448 -28.84 69.53 30.77
N LEU A 449 -30.07 69.44 31.29
CA LEU A 449 -31.30 69.71 30.52
C LEU A 449 -31.59 71.21 30.29
N ARG A 450 -30.86 72.13 30.93
CA ARG A 450 -30.98 73.59 30.73
C ARG A 450 -30.05 74.17 29.66
N ARG A 451 -29.23 73.36 28.98
CA ARG A 451 -28.29 73.81 27.94
C ARG A 451 -28.67 73.45 26.51
N LEU A 452 -29.88 72.93 26.28
CA LEU A 452 -30.42 72.62 24.94
C LEU A 452 -31.75 73.33 24.60
N SER A 453 -32.17 74.33 25.37
CA SER A 453 -33.37 75.13 25.08
C SER A 453 -33.11 76.59 24.71
N VAL A 454 -31.87 76.98 24.36
CA VAL A 454 -31.56 78.35 23.92
C VAL A 454 -30.58 78.33 22.75
N LEU A 455 -31.08 77.93 21.57
CA LEU A 455 -30.47 78.24 20.27
C LEU A 455 -31.49 78.07 19.13
N SER A 456 -32.69 78.65 19.27
CA SER A 456 -33.45 79.15 18.11
C SER A 456 -34.58 80.05 18.60
N GLU A 457 -34.29 81.33 18.80
CA GLU A 457 -35.29 82.39 18.63
C GLU A 457 -34.60 83.74 18.63
N ARG A 458 -34.66 84.44 17.49
CA ARG A 458 -35.02 85.85 17.38
C ARG A 458 -35.23 86.24 15.89
N PRO A 459 -36.04 87.27 15.61
CA PRO A 459 -37.24 87.08 14.79
C PRO A 459 -37.43 88.13 13.68
N SER A 460 -38.47 87.89 12.85
CA SER A 460 -39.39 88.90 12.26
C SER A 460 -38.81 89.87 11.21
N LEU A 461 -39.50 90.36 10.17
CA LEU A 461 -40.90 90.51 9.73
C LEU A 461 -40.73 91.24 8.35
N TRP A 462 -41.42 90.94 7.24
CA TRP A 462 -42.71 91.52 6.83
C TRP A 462 -43.10 91.07 5.41
N MET A 463 -44.42 90.92 5.24
CA MET A 463 -45.26 91.19 4.06
C MET A 463 -45.32 90.20 2.86
N ALA A 464 -46.42 89.47 2.90
CA ALA A 464 -47.26 88.88 1.84
C ALA A 464 -47.75 89.93 0.78
N PRO A 465 -48.72 89.69 -0.14
CA PRO A 465 -49.60 88.51 -0.30
C PRO A 465 -50.09 88.15 -1.74
N LYS A 466 -50.96 87.11 -1.78
CA LYS A 466 -52.11 86.87 -2.70
C LYS A 466 -51.78 86.46 -4.16
N TRP A 467 -52.46 85.52 -4.81
CA TRP A 467 -53.82 84.96 -4.67
C TRP A 467 -53.82 83.43 -4.76
#